data_AF-A0A7V9J4C1-F1
#
_entry.id   AF-A0A7V9J4C1-F1
#
_cell.length_a   1.000
_cell.length_b   1.000
_cell.length_c   1.000
_cell.angle_alpha   90.00
_cell.angle_beta   90.00
_cell.angle_gamma   90.00
#
_symmetry.space_group_name_H-M   'P 1'
#
loop_
_entity.id
_entity.type
_entity.pdbx_description
1 polymer ?
#
loop_
_entity_poly.entity_id
_entity_poly.type
_entity_poly.pdbx_seq_one_letter_code
_entity_poly.pdbx_strand_id
1 'polypeptide(L)'
;TVFFGSQNPITGDVQNLLTEYQYASRGKIDLEYVDPERSLTRAKELFDKYKVVTDESVLIVDYQGRSKTVKASEMAEMDQGNPMLGEAPKVTAFKGEQAITSALIDVVEGKKNTVGYIVGHKEPPLEGTSPVSVLKTFIENENIQFKELNLFEMPAIPADAKVVMIAGPQYDFSEREMKLLRDFWNKDGRILLLVDPAAKTPKLLAFLNELGLQVDDDRLMAMVKTGIEEVARVRDVVAHFLPDNPVTKRLADVRAPFFGSTSTLTLDPQRVAPANIHLAPLAQAEKGYWGETDYFSDDEALLQFDPAKDKGDPLTIAASVEKGGSADERVEINSARLVVVTNATFIQDNALTQDQQGLDFISASLNWLLSREQMIGIAPKIPQTLTFTLDQQALRKMRWIVLVLMPLVPAVLGLFVWWRRRA
;
A
#
# COMPACT_ATOMS: atom_id res chain seq x y z
N THR A 1 -0.36 -6.74 -28.78
CA THR A 1 -0.08 -5.85 -29.92
C THR A 1 0.14 -4.43 -29.46
N VAL A 2 1.13 -3.73 -30.03
CA VAL A 2 1.58 -2.39 -29.62
C VAL A 2 1.27 -1.39 -30.73
N PHE A 3 0.45 -0.38 -30.44
CA PHE A 3 0.07 0.71 -31.34
C PHE A 3 0.69 2.01 -30.88
N PHE A 4 2.00 2.13 -31.09
CA PHE A 4 2.77 3.31 -30.72
C PHE A 4 3.37 3.94 -31.96
N GLY A 5 2.99 5.19 -32.24
CA GLY A 5 3.59 5.97 -33.31
C GLY A 5 5.03 6.38 -32.96
N SER A 6 5.85 6.63 -33.98
CA SER A 6 7.25 7.03 -33.77
C SER A 6 7.42 8.39 -33.06
N GLN A 7 6.37 9.21 -32.99
CA GLN A 7 6.39 10.52 -32.34
C GLN A 7 6.01 10.50 -30.85
N ASN A 8 5.52 9.37 -30.34
CA ASN A 8 5.14 9.29 -28.93
C ASN A 8 6.42 9.21 -28.05
N PRO A 9 6.57 10.08 -27.04
CA PRO A 9 7.79 10.17 -26.23
C PRO A 9 8.14 8.90 -25.46
N ILE A 10 7.18 8.02 -25.17
CA ILE A 10 7.42 6.77 -24.41
C ILE A 10 7.56 5.52 -25.28
N THR A 11 7.55 5.65 -26.61
CA THR A 11 7.62 4.49 -27.52
C THR A 11 8.86 3.63 -27.28
N GLY A 12 10.02 4.26 -27.10
CA GLY A 12 11.28 3.54 -26.85
C GLY A 12 11.25 2.78 -25.53
N ASP A 13 10.76 3.39 -24.46
CA ASP A 13 10.67 2.78 -23.13
C ASP A 13 9.72 1.57 -23.14
N VAL A 14 8.55 1.71 -23.77
CA VAL A 14 7.58 0.61 -23.92
C VAL A 14 8.16 -0.54 -24.75
N GLN A 15 8.86 -0.23 -25.85
CA GLN A 15 9.49 -1.25 -26.70
C GLN A 15 10.57 -2.05 -25.95
N ASN A 16 11.46 -1.36 -25.23
CA ASN A 16 12.50 -1.99 -24.44
C ASN A 16 11.90 -2.88 -23.36
N LEU A 17 10.93 -2.35 -22.62
CA LEU A 17 10.27 -3.07 -21.54
C LEU A 17 9.56 -4.34 -22.06
N LEU A 18 8.78 -4.25 -23.14
CA LEU A 18 8.12 -5.42 -23.71
C LEU A 18 9.11 -6.47 -24.23
N THR A 19 10.26 -6.04 -24.75
CA THR A 19 11.35 -6.95 -25.14
C THR A 19 11.87 -7.74 -23.94
N GLU A 20 12.03 -7.09 -22.79
CA GLU A 20 12.40 -7.76 -21.53
C GLU A 20 11.33 -8.77 -21.08
N TYR A 21 10.04 -8.42 -21.14
CA TYR A 21 8.95 -9.36 -20.88
C TYR A 21 9.01 -10.58 -21.80
N GLN A 22 9.20 -10.37 -23.11
CA GLN A 22 9.30 -11.46 -24.07
C GLN A 22 10.48 -12.38 -23.75
N TYR A 23 11.63 -11.82 -23.44
CA TYR A 23 12.83 -12.57 -23.04
C TYR A 23 12.60 -13.37 -21.75
N ALA A 24 12.09 -12.72 -20.70
CA ALA A 24 11.80 -13.34 -19.40
C ALA A 24 10.74 -14.45 -19.50
N SER A 25 9.76 -14.29 -20.40
CA SER A 25 8.68 -15.26 -20.60
C SER A 25 9.12 -16.57 -21.25
N ARG A 26 10.35 -16.64 -21.78
CA ARG A 26 10.90 -17.79 -22.53
C ARG A 26 9.98 -18.23 -23.69
N GLY A 27 9.44 -17.25 -24.43
CA GLY A 27 8.61 -17.49 -25.62
C GLY A 27 7.12 -17.73 -25.34
N LYS A 28 6.61 -17.36 -24.16
CA LYS A 28 5.17 -17.40 -23.86
C LYS A 28 4.42 -16.13 -24.28
N ILE A 29 5.14 -15.06 -24.60
CA ILE A 29 4.57 -13.76 -24.99
C ILE A 29 4.93 -13.46 -26.44
N ASP A 30 3.89 -13.28 -27.26
CA ASP A 30 4.01 -12.84 -28.65
C ASP A 30 3.80 -11.32 -28.75
N LEU A 31 4.72 -10.64 -29.44
CA LEU A 31 4.69 -9.20 -29.65
C LEU A 31 4.49 -8.87 -31.13
N GLU A 32 3.51 -8.01 -31.41
CA GLU A 32 3.23 -7.45 -32.73
C GLU A 32 3.26 -5.92 -32.59
N TYR A 33 4.15 -5.26 -33.32
CA TYR A 33 4.23 -3.79 -33.38
C TYR A 33 3.54 -3.29 -34.63
N VAL A 34 2.58 -2.39 -34.47
CA VAL A 34 1.81 -1.80 -35.56
C VAL A 34 1.87 -0.29 -35.43
N ASP A 35 2.58 0.37 -36.34
CA ASP A 35 2.56 1.83 -36.44
C ASP A 35 1.25 2.26 -37.13
N PRO A 36 0.32 2.94 -36.41
CA PRO A 36 -0.98 3.30 -36.98
C PRO A 36 -0.87 4.26 -38.17
N GLU A 37 0.16 5.09 -38.22
CA GLU A 37 0.37 6.08 -39.28
C GLU A 37 0.89 5.43 -40.55
N ARG A 38 1.72 4.39 -40.41
CA ARG A 38 2.31 3.66 -41.55
C ARG A 38 1.46 2.50 -42.04
N SER A 39 0.67 1.88 -41.16
CA SER A 39 -0.07 0.63 -41.42
C SER A 39 -1.56 0.77 -41.11
N LEU A 40 -2.23 1.74 -41.75
CA LEU A 40 -3.63 2.10 -41.52
C LEU A 40 -4.61 0.92 -41.63
N THR A 41 -4.46 0.04 -42.63
CA THR A 41 -5.36 -1.10 -42.81
C THR A 41 -5.27 -2.09 -41.65
N ARG A 42 -4.03 -2.45 -41.26
CA ARG A 42 -3.79 -3.38 -40.15
C ARG A 42 -4.22 -2.79 -38.82
N ALA A 43 -3.99 -1.50 -38.61
CA ALA A 43 -4.45 -0.79 -37.42
C ALA A 43 -5.98 -0.78 -37.32
N LYS A 44 -6.70 -0.49 -38.41
CA LYS A 44 -8.17 -0.56 -38.45
C LYS A 44 -8.71 -1.94 -38.12
N GLU A 45 -8.16 -2.99 -38.75
CA GLU A 45 -8.57 -4.38 -38.48
C GLU A 45 -8.50 -4.73 -36.99
N LEU A 46 -7.40 -4.34 -36.33
CA LEU A 46 -7.17 -4.67 -34.93
C LEU A 46 -7.99 -3.78 -33.98
N PHE A 47 -8.18 -2.51 -34.32
CA PHE A 47 -9.07 -1.62 -33.56
C PHE A 47 -10.52 -2.09 -33.62
N ASP A 48 -10.98 -2.58 -34.79
CA ASP A 48 -12.32 -3.18 -34.93
C ASP A 48 -12.42 -4.50 -34.15
N LYS A 49 -11.40 -5.37 -34.25
CA LYS A 49 -11.36 -6.66 -33.54
C LYS A 49 -11.46 -6.48 -32.03
N TYR A 50 -10.68 -5.55 -31.46
CA TYR A 50 -10.60 -5.32 -30.02
C TYR A 50 -11.51 -4.20 -29.53
N LYS A 51 -12.33 -3.62 -30.40
CA LYS A 51 -13.27 -2.51 -30.11
C LYS A 51 -12.59 -1.32 -29.43
N VAL A 52 -11.39 -0.97 -29.91
CA VAL A 52 -10.61 0.14 -29.36
C VAL A 52 -11.14 1.46 -29.91
N VAL A 53 -11.52 2.36 -29.01
CA VAL A 53 -12.00 3.70 -29.34
C VAL A 53 -11.09 4.73 -28.65
N THR A 54 -9.95 5.02 -29.27
CA THR A 54 -9.05 6.08 -28.83
C THR A 54 -8.12 6.52 -29.96
N ASP A 55 -7.70 7.77 -29.89
CA ASP A 55 -6.68 8.42 -30.70
C ASP A 55 -5.28 8.37 -30.06
N GLU A 56 -5.18 7.90 -28.81
CA GLU A 56 -3.91 7.72 -28.11
C GLU A 56 -3.15 6.48 -28.60
N SER A 57 -1.83 6.48 -28.38
CA SER A 57 -1.06 5.24 -28.50
C SER A 57 -1.50 4.25 -27.44
N VAL A 58 -1.67 2.99 -27.83
CA VAL A 58 -2.20 1.95 -26.95
C VAL A 58 -1.41 0.65 -27.04
N LEU A 59 -1.38 -0.08 -25.94
CA LEU A 59 -1.00 -1.47 -25.90
C LEU A 59 -2.26 -2.31 -25.70
N ILE A 60 -2.44 -3.33 -26.55
CA ILE A 60 -3.50 -4.33 -26.39
C ILE A 60 -2.86 -5.63 -25.92
N VAL A 61 -3.28 -6.08 -24.75
CA VAL A 61 -2.95 -7.40 -24.20
C VAL A 61 -4.11 -8.33 -24.49
N ASP A 62 -3.85 -9.48 -25.11
CA ASP A 62 -4.86 -10.50 -25.45
C ASP A 62 -4.41 -11.87 -24.95
N TYR A 63 -5.30 -12.60 -24.29
CA TYR A 63 -5.06 -13.96 -23.82
C TYR A 63 -6.38 -14.75 -23.75
N GLN A 64 -6.45 -15.86 -24.51
CA GLN A 64 -7.61 -16.76 -24.57
C GLN A 64 -8.95 -16.03 -24.83
N GLY A 65 -8.96 -15.07 -25.76
CA GLY A 65 -10.17 -14.34 -26.16
C GLY A 65 -10.62 -13.24 -25.19
N ARG A 66 -9.86 -12.99 -24.13
CA ARG A 66 -9.96 -11.79 -23.30
C ARG A 66 -8.93 -10.79 -23.79
N SER A 67 -9.29 -9.51 -23.80
CA SER A 67 -8.38 -8.43 -24.17
C SER A 67 -8.52 -7.24 -23.22
N LYS A 68 -7.41 -6.58 -22.91
CA LYS A 68 -7.37 -5.30 -22.20
C LYS A 68 -6.51 -4.30 -22.97
N THR A 69 -7.01 -3.07 -23.04
CA THR A 69 -6.32 -1.95 -23.67
C THR A 69 -5.69 -1.09 -22.58
N VAL A 70 -4.41 -0.79 -22.72
CA VAL A 70 -3.64 0.09 -21.85
C VAL A 70 -3.24 1.31 -22.66
N LYS A 71 -3.66 2.50 -22.24
CA LYS A 71 -3.36 3.75 -22.93
C LYS A 71 -1.97 4.29 -22.58
N ALA A 72 -1.38 5.08 -23.46
CA ALA A 72 -0.13 5.78 -23.19
C ALA A 72 -0.23 6.69 -21.96
N SER A 73 -1.37 7.34 -21.76
CA SER A 73 -1.66 8.15 -20.57
C SER A 73 -1.69 7.35 -19.26
N GLU A 74 -1.94 6.03 -19.32
CA GLU A 74 -1.87 5.14 -18.14
C GLU A 74 -0.44 4.67 -17.86
N MET A 75 0.43 4.70 -18.88
CA MET A 75 1.83 4.25 -18.79
C MET A 75 2.81 5.37 -18.48
N ALA A 76 2.39 6.63 -18.51
CA ALA A 76 3.27 7.75 -18.20
C ALA A 76 2.50 8.98 -17.71
N GLU A 77 3.08 9.65 -16.71
CA GLU A 77 2.69 11.01 -16.35
C GLU A 77 3.41 11.97 -17.29
N MET A 78 2.65 12.89 -17.87
CA MET A 78 3.16 13.94 -18.73
C MET A 78 2.86 15.29 -18.13
N ASP A 79 3.90 16.09 -17.95
CA ASP A 79 3.76 17.54 -17.81
C ASP A 79 3.56 18.10 -19.22
N GLN A 80 2.42 18.75 -19.44
CA GLN A 80 2.11 19.36 -20.74
C GLN A 80 3.02 20.55 -21.04
N GLY A 81 3.79 21.03 -20.05
CA GLY A 81 4.60 22.24 -20.17
C GLY A 81 3.73 23.48 -20.37
N ASN A 82 4.36 24.62 -20.61
CA ASN A 82 3.66 25.82 -21.04
C ASN A 82 3.96 26.15 -22.52
N PRO A 83 3.00 25.90 -23.43
CA PRO A 83 3.17 26.20 -24.86
C PRO A 83 3.46 27.68 -25.13
N MET A 84 2.98 28.59 -24.28
CA MET A 84 3.24 30.04 -24.41
C MET A 84 4.70 30.42 -24.06
N LEU A 85 5.40 29.57 -23.30
CA LEU A 85 6.82 29.71 -22.96
C LEU A 85 7.74 28.88 -23.86
N GLY A 86 7.19 28.13 -24.84
CA GLY A 86 7.95 27.24 -25.71
C GLY A 86 8.42 25.95 -25.01
N GLU A 87 7.84 25.62 -23.87
CA GLU A 87 8.13 24.38 -23.15
C GLU A 87 7.34 23.23 -23.79
N ALA A 88 8.06 22.24 -24.33
CA ALA A 88 7.46 21.02 -24.88
C ALA A 88 6.95 20.10 -23.75
N PRO A 89 5.93 19.27 -24.02
CA PRO A 89 5.49 18.26 -23.07
C PRO A 89 6.64 17.34 -22.68
N LYS A 90 6.79 17.07 -21.38
CA LYS A 90 7.83 16.18 -20.84
C LYS A 90 7.18 15.07 -20.05
N VAL A 91 7.69 13.86 -20.25
CA VAL A 91 7.37 12.72 -19.40
C VAL A 91 8.01 12.98 -18.03
N THR A 92 7.19 13.12 -17.00
CA THR A 92 7.66 13.34 -15.62
C THR A 92 7.87 12.02 -14.89
N ALA A 93 7.07 11.00 -15.20
CA ALA A 93 7.24 9.66 -14.66
C ALA A 93 6.78 8.61 -15.67
N PHE A 94 7.58 7.56 -15.86
CA PHE A 94 7.19 6.38 -16.63
C PHE A 94 6.67 5.29 -15.68
N LYS A 95 5.46 4.81 -15.93
CA LYS A 95 4.73 3.78 -15.15
C LYS A 95 4.38 2.56 -16.01
N GLY A 96 5.10 2.34 -17.11
CA GLY A 96 4.79 1.30 -18.08
C GLY A 96 4.81 -0.12 -17.49
N GLU A 97 5.78 -0.43 -16.64
CA GLU A 97 5.89 -1.76 -16.02
C GLU A 97 4.65 -2.13 -15.20
N GLN A 98 4.19 -1.19 -14.38
CA GLN A 98 3.00 -1.36 -13.55
C GLN A 98 1.75 -1.57 -14.42
N ALA A 99 1.53 -0.70 -15.41
CA ALA A 99 0.34 -0.74 -16.25
C ALA A 99 0.31 -2.01 -17.13
N ILE A 100 1.45 -2.42 -17.68
CA ILE A 100 1.60 -3.64 -18.50
C ILE A 100 1.39 -4.89 -17.65
N THR A 101 2.02 -4.95 -16.47
CA THR A 101 1.88 -6.09 -15.54
C THR A 101 0.45 -6.24 -15.10
N SER A 102 -0.19 -5.15 -14.66
CA SER A 102 -1.60 -5.12 -14.29
C SER A 102 -2.46 -5.66 -15.42
N ALA A 103 -2.22 -5.21 -16.67
CA ALA A 103 -2.98 -5.71 -17.80
C ALA A 103 -2.76 -7.20 -18.10
N LEU A 104 -1.53 -7.71 -18.01
CA LEU A 104 -1.26 -9.13 -18.16
C LEU A 104 -2.01 -9.96 -17.11
N ILE A 105 -2.00 -9.51 -15.86
CA ILE A 105 -2.69 -10.18 -14.76
C ILE A 105 -4.20 -10.19 -14.99
N ASP A 106 -4.80 -9.04 -15.34
CA ASP A 106 -6.24 -8.93 -15.62
C ASP A 106 -6.68 -9.93 -16.69
N VAL A 107 -5.93 -9.98 -17.81
CA VAL A 107 -6.31 -10.83 -18.94
C VAL A 107 -6.04 -12.31 -18.63
N VAL A 108 -5.07 -12.64 -17.77
CA VAL A 108 -4.82 -14.03 -17.33
C VAL A 108 -5.85 -14.50 -16.30
N GLU A 109 -6.17 -13.69 -15.29
CA GLU A 109 -7.10 -14.02 -14.19
C GLU A 109 -8.58 -13.94 -14.63
N GLY A 110 -8.93 -13.00 -15.51
CA GLY A 110 -10.23 -12.89 -16.18
C GLY A 110 -11.34 -12.21 -15.39
N LYS A 111 -11.43 -12.44 -14.09
CA LYS A 111 -12.33 -11.70 -13.20
C LYS A 111 -11.52 -11.00 -12.11
N LYS A 112 -11.84 -9.72 -11.88
CA LYS A 112 -11.32 -8.96 -10.75
C LYS A 112 -11.63 -9.68 -9.45
N ASN A 113 -10.65 -9.72 -8.56
CA ASN A 113 -10.86 -10.23 -7.21
C ASN A 113 -11.62 -9.20 -6.39
N THR A 114 -12.73 -9.57 -5.76
CA THR A 114 -13.51 -8.62 -4.96
C THR A 114 -13.13 -8.70 -3.49
N VAL A 115 -12.76 -7.55 -2.93
CA VAL A 115 -12.60 -7.31 -1.49
C VAL A 115 -13.86 -6.58 -1.00
N GLY A 116 -14.57 -7.21 -0.07
CA GLY A 116 -15.69 -6.62 0.63
C GLY A 116 -15.21 -5.70 1.75
N TYR A 117 -15.40 -4.39 1.62
CA TYR A 117 -15.03 -3.43 2.64
C TYR A 117 -16.21 -3.20 3.59
N ILE A 118 -16.04 -3.51 4.87
CA ILE A 118 -17.12 -3.33 5.85
C ILE A 118 -17.37 -1.84 6.09
N VAL A 119 -18.65 -1.48 6.11
CA VAL A 119 -19.13 -0.15 6.50
C VAL A 119 -20.27 -0.29 7.51
N GLY A 120 -20.42 0.71 8.38
CA GLY A 120 -21.52 0.79 9.34
C GLY A 120 -21.07 1.04 10.77
N HIS A 121 -19.77 0.93 11.06
CA HIS A 121 -19.18 1.03 12.39
C HIS A 121 -18.19 2.20 12.48
N LYS A 122 -18.37 3.23 11.65
CA LYS A 122 -17.50 4.41 11.45
C LYS A 122 -16.12 4.12 10.87
N GLU A 123 -16.04 3.13 10.00
CA GLU A 123 -14.87 2.96 9.15
C GLU A 123 -14.68 4.18 8.25
N PRO A 124 -13.43 4.51 7.88
CA PRO A 124 -13.16 5.56 6.91
C PRO A 124 -13.87 5.29 5.56
N PRO A 125 -14.42 6.31 4.89
CA PRO A 125 -15.01 6.11 3.57
C PRO A 125 -13.93 5.76 2.53
N LEU A 126 -14.28 4.86 1.62
CA LEU A 126 -13.44 4.48 0.48
C LEU A 126 -13.34 5.57 -0.60
N GLU A 127 -14.36 6.43 -0.67
CA GLU A 127 -14.45 7.52 -1.63
C GLU A 127 -14.06 8.87 -0.99
N GLY A 128 -13.65 9.82 -1.83
CA GLY A 128 -13.25 11.17 -1.42
C GLY A 128 -11.73 11.35 -1.36
N THR A 129 -11.28 12.39 -0.64
CA THR A 129 -9.86 12.73 -0.51
C THR A 129 -9.35 12.30 0.86
N SER A 130 -8.98 11.03 1.00
CA SER A 130 -8.43 10.46 2.23
C SER A 130 -7.28 9.48 1.91
N PRO A 131 -6.41 9.16 2.87
CA PRO A 131 -5.39 8.12 2.66
C PRO A 131 -5.97 6.76 2.26
N VAL A 132 -7.19 6.46 2.72
CA VAL A 132 -7.92 5.24 2.37
C VAL A 132 -8.36 5.23 0.90
N SER A 133 -8.72 6.37 0.31
CA SER A 133 -9.03 6.42 -1.14
C SER A 133 -7.78 6.27 -2.01
N VAL A 134 -6.62 6.70 -1.52
CA VAL A 134 -5.32 6.41 -2.15
C VAL A 134 -5.00 4.92 -2.05
N LEU A 135 -5.19 4.29 -0.89
CA LEU A 135 -5.06 2.85 -0.71
C LEU A 135 -5.99 2.08 -1.66
N LYS A 136 -7.25 2.50 -1.77
CA LYS A 136 -8.22 1.93 -2.72
C LYS A 136 -7.66 1.95 -4.14
N THR A 137 -7.22 3.12 -4.60
CA THR A 137 -6.67 3.28 -5.96
C THR A 137 -5.42 2.41 -6.16
N PHE A 138 -4.55 2.36 -5.17
CA PHE A 138 -3.33 1.55 -5.17
C PHE A 138 -3.64 0.06 -5.37
N ILE A 139 -4.57 -0.48 -4.59
CA ILE A 139 -4.99 -1.87 -4.64
C ILE A 139 -5.83 -2.17 -5.90
N GLU A 140 -6.66 -1.23 -6.37
CA GLU A 140 -7.45 -1.39 -7.59
C GLU A 140 -6.57 -1.55 -8.85
N ASN A 141 -5.36 -0.97 -8.83
CA ASN A 141 -4.37 -1.16 -9.89
C ASN A 141 -3.81 -2.61 -9.93
N GLU A 142 -4.03 -3.42 -8.89
CA GLU A 142 -3.58 -4.81 -8.81
C GLU A 142 -4.65 -5.85 -9.24
N ASN A 143 -5.63 -5.44 -10.05
CA ASN A 143 -6.78 -6.27 -10.45
C ASN A 143 -7.72 -6.67 -9.30
N ILE A 144 -7.73 -5.88 -8.23
CA ILE A 144 -8.63 -6.05 -7.09
C ILE A 144 -9.73 -4.99 -7.20
N GLN A 145 -10.93 -5.31 -6.73
CA GLN A 145 -12.05 -4.37 -6.68
C GLN A 145 -12.59 -4.30 -5.27
N PHE A 146 -12.80 -3.09 -4.75
CA PHE A 146 -13.53 -2.91 -3.51
C PHE A 146 -15.04 -2.89 -3.74
N LYS A 147 -15.77 -3.50 -2.81
CA LYS A 147 -17.23 -3.47 -2.73
C LYS A 147 -17.63 -3.18 -1.30
N GLU A 148 -18.30 -2.07 -1.05
CA GLU A 148 -18.79 -1.77 0.30
C GLU A 148 -19.85 -2.80 0.73
N LEU A 149 -19.73 -3.27 1.97
CA LEU A 149 -20.59 -4.26 2.58
C LEU A 149 -21.14 -3.71 3.89
N ASN A 150 -22.44 -3.37 3.89
CA ASN A 150 -23.16 -3.06 5.12
C ASN A 150 -23.80 -4.34 5.67
N LEU A 151 -23.17 -4.96 6.67
CA LEU A 151 -23.67 -6.23 7.23
C LEU A 151 -25.03 -6.08 7.90
N PHE A 152 -25.42 -4.86 8.32
CA PHE A 152 -26.74 -4.57 8.89
C PHE A 152 -27.88 -4.80 7.90
N GLU A 153 -27.64 -4.60 6.60
CA GLU A 153 -28.67 -4.65 5.57
C GLU A 153 -28.68 -5.98 4.79
N MET A 154 -27.68 -6.83 5.03
CA MET A 154 -27.45 -8.03 4.22
C MET A 154 -27.77 -9.33 4.98
N PRO A 155 -28.32 -10.34 4.29
CA PRO A 155 -28.59 -11.65 4.89
C PRO A 155 -27.35 -12.55 4.95
N ALA A 156 -26.36 -12.31 4.08
CA ALA A 156 -25.09 -13.02 4.02
C ALA A 156 -24.03 -12.18 3.30
N ILE A 157 -22.75 -12.45 3.58
CA ILE A 157 -21.64 -11.90 2.80
C ILE A 157 -21.69 -12.50 1.38
N PRO A 158 -21.64 -11.69 0.32
CA PRO A 158 -21.72 -12.17 -1.06
C PRO A 158 -20.59 -13.16 -1.42
N ALA A 159 -20.92 -14.19 -2.20
CA ALA A 159 -19.94 -15.21 -2.62
C ALA A 159 -18.85 -14.69 -3.57
N ASP A 160 -19.07 -13.52 -4.21
CA ASP A 160 -18.04 -12.84 -5.02
C ASP A 160 -16.98 -12.14 -4.15
N ALA A 161 -17.31 -11.75 -2.91
CA ALA A 161 -16.38 -11.16 -1.96
C ALA A 161 -15.46 -12.23 -1.36
N LYS A 162 -14.28 -12.42 -1.97
CA LYS A 162 -13.31 -13.43 -1.56
C LYS A 162 -12.61 -13.08 -0.24
N VAL A 163 -12.46 -11.79 0.02
CA VAL A 163 -11.86 -11.24 1.24
C VAL A 163 -12.80 -10.21 1.83
N VAL A 164 -12.89 -10.15 3.15
CA VAL A 164 -13.55 -9.07 3.88
C VAL A 164 -12.50 -8.23 4.58
N MET A 165 -12.53 -6.91 4.36
CA MET A 165 -11.67 -5.94 5.03
C MET A 165 -12.47 -5.16 6.07
N ILE A 166 -12.00 -5.17 7.31
CA ILE A 166 -12.57 -4.42 8.44
C ILE A 166 -11.49 -3.43 8.89
N ALA A 167 -11.76 -2.12 8.73
CA ALA A 167 -10.77 -1.07 8.88
C ALA A 167 -11.09 -0.14 10.07
N GLY A 168 -10.65 -0.53 11.26
CA GLY A 168 -10.75 0.31 12.47
C GLY A 168 -12.19 0.62 12.91
N PRO A 169 -13.06 -0.39 13.13
CA PRO A 169 -14.43 -0.15 13.55
C PRO A 169 -14.45 0.52 14.93
N GLN A 170 -15.20 1.62 15.04
CA GLN A 170 -15.34 2.39 16.28
C GLN A 170 -16.49 1.90 17.16
N TYR A 171 -17.42 1.15 16.58
CA TYR A 171 -18.54 0.52 17.26
C TYR A 171 -18.45 -1.00 17.12
N ASP A 172 -18.86 -1.72 18.16
CA ASP A 172 -18.88 -3.17 18.13
C ASP A 172 -19.98 -3.70 17.20
N PHE A 173 -19.78 -4.92 16.71
CA PHE A 173 -20.73 -5.61 15.85
C PHE A 173 -21.91 -6.16 16.67
N SER A 174 -23.08 -6.25 16.04
CA SER A 174 -24.22 -6.99 16.61
C SER A 174 -23.96 -8.50 16.59
N GLU A 175 -24.72 -9.27 17.39
CA GLU A 175 -24.65 -10.74 17.37
C GLU A 175 -24.92 -11.32 15.98
N ARG A 176 -25.84 -10.67 15.24
CA ARG A 176 -26.19 -11.08 13.88
C ARG A 176 -25.02 -10.91 12.94
N GLU A 177 -24.34 -9.77 12.99
CA GLU A 177 -23.17 -9.49 12.14
C GLU A 177 -21.99 -10.40 12.49
N MET A 178 -21.73 -10.61 13.79
CA MET A 178 -20.70 -11.56 14.23
C MET A 178 -20.99 -12.99 13.75
N LYS A 179 -22.26 -13.40 13.72
CA LYS A 179 -22.66 -14.68 13.11
C LYS A 179 -22.32 -14.73 11.62
N LEU A 180 -22.56 -13.64 10.87
CA LEU A 180 -22.20 -13.59 9.45
C LEU A 180 -20.68 -13.71 9.24
N LEU A 181 -19.87 -13.03 10.05
CA LEU A 181 -18.42 -13.12 9.99
C LEU A 181 -17.91 -14.53 10.32
N ARG A 182 -18.47 -15.18 11.34
CA ARG A 182 -18.15 -16.57 11.69
C ARG A 182 -18.57 -17.55 10.61
N ASP A 183 -19.75 -17.39 10.03
CA ASP A 183 -20.24 -18.23 8.93
C ASP A 183 -19.35 -18.07 7.69
N PHE A 184 -18.85 -16.86 7.43
CA PHE A 184 -17.90 -16.58 6.36
C PHE A 184 -16.54 -17.26 6.64
N TRP A 185 -15.97 -17.07 7.83
CA TRP A 185 -14.73 -17.76 8.25
C TRP A 185 -14.82 -19.29 8.15
N ASN A 186 -15.93 -19.87 8.60
CA ASN A 186 -16.15 -21.32 8.57
C ASN A 186 -16.34 -21.89 7.16
N LYS A 187 -16.53 -21.04 6.15
CA LYS A 187 -16.60 -21.40 4.73
C LYS A 187 -15.33 -20.98 3.98
N ASP A 188 -14.19 -21.10 4.66
CA ASP A 188 -12.86 -20.74 4.14
C ASP A 188 -12.74 -19.26 3.73
N GLY A 189 -13.53 -18.40 4.40
CA GLY A 189 -13.51 -16.97 4.19
C GLY A 189 -12.19 -16.34 4.65
N ARG A 190 -11.80 -15.27 3.97
CA ARG A 190 -10.53 -14.57 4.22
C ARG A 190 -10.79 -13.18 4.79
N ILE A 191 -10.10 -12.80 5.88
CA ILE A 191 -10.37 -11.55 6.59
C ILE A 191 -9.09 -10.73 6.75
N LEU A 192 -9.12 -9.46 6.37
CA LEU A 192 -8.13 -8.46 6.77
C LEU A 192 -8.77 -7.59 7.85
N LEU A 193 -8.23 -7.62 9.06
CA LEU A 193 -8.75 -6.86 10.20
C LEU A 193 -7.69 -5.91 10.74
N LEU A 194 -8.01 -4.62 10.68
CA LEU A 194 -7.26 -3.56 11.35
C LEU A 194 -8.05 -3.14 12.58
N VAL A 195 -7.49 -3.40 13.76
CA VAL A 195 -8.11 -3.05 15.04
C VAL A 195 -7.68 -1.64 15.41
N ASP A 196 -8.63 -0.83 15.84
CA ASP A 196 -8.33 0.42 16.54
C ASP A 196 -8.31 0.13 18.05
N PRO A 197 -7.15 0.21 18.73
CA PRO A 197 -7.06 -0.03 20.16
C PRO A 197 -7.97 0.89 20.99
N ALA A 198 -8.25 2.11 20.52
CA ALA A 198 -9.09 3.08 21.22
C ALA A 198 -10.58 2.71 21.19
N ALA A 199 -11.00 1.85 20.26
CA ALA A 199 -12.39 1.43 20.12
C ALA A 199 -12.74 0.25 21.04
N LYS A 200 -13.95 0.26 21.60
CA LYS A 200 -14.46 -0.83 22.44
C LYS A 200 -15.27 -1.81 21.60
N THR A 201 -14.63 -2.89 21.15
CA THR A 201 -15.21 -3.92 20.27
C THR A 201 -15.14 -5.34 20.87
N PRO A 202 -15.68 -5.57 22.09
CA PRO A 202 -15.46 -6.82 22.83
C PRO A 202 -15.87 -8.09 22.09
N LYS A 203 -16.90 -8.05 21.23
CA LYS A 203 -17.31 -9.25 20.47
C LYS A 203 -16.39 -9.56 19.31
N LEU A 204 -15.88 -8.53 18.65
CA LEU A 204 -14.83 -8.67 17.63
C LEU A 204 -13.55 -9.23 18.24
N LEU A 205 -13.14 -8.70 19.41
CA LEU A 205 -11.98 -9.21 20.15
C LEU A 205 -12.20 -10.64 20.64
N ALA A 206 -13.41 -10.99 21.07
CA ALA A 206 -13.75 -12.37 21.43
C ALA A 206 -13.61 -13.33 20.23
N PHE A 207 -14.01 -12.90 19.03
CA PHE A 207 -13.80 -13.68 17.81
C PHE A 207 -12.31 -13.90 17.52
N LEU A 208 -11.46 -12.89 17.67
CA LEU A 208 -10.01 -13.07 17.55
C LEU A 208 -9.45 -14.04 18.61
N ASN A 209 -9.93 -13.94 19.85
CA ASN A 209 -9.47 -14.77 20.96
C ASN A 209 -9.82 -16.26 20.77
N GLU A 210 -10.92 -16.56 20.06
CA GLU A 210 -11.26 -17.92 19.63
C GLU A 210 -10.29 -18.46 18.56
N LEU A 211 -9.73 -17.57 17.75
CA LEU A 211 -8.69 -17.89 16.77
C LEU A 211 -7.28 -17.87 17.39
N GLY A 212 -7.15 -17.78 18.71
CA GLY A 212 -5.86 -17.79 19.41
C GLY A 212 -5.11 -16.46 19.33
N LEU A 213 -5.79 -15.37 18.97
CA LEU A 213 -5.25 -14.02 18.94
C LEU A 213 -5.87 -13.18 20.04
N GLN A 214 -5.07 -12.77 21.02
CA GLN A 214 -5.51 -11.87 22.09
C GLN A 214 -4.94 -10.47 21.84
N VAL A 215 -5.82 -9.51 21.55
CA VAL A 215 -5.47 -8.09 21.56
C VAL A 215 -5.46 -7.65 23.03
N ASP A 216 -4.30 -7.21 23.50
CA ASP A 216 -4.13 -6.81 24.88
C ASP A 216 -4.68 -5.38 25.12
N ASP A 217 -5.10 -5.12 26.35
CA ASP A 217 -5.58 -3.80 26.79
C ASP A 217 -4.41 -2.93 27.24
N ASP A 218 -3.50 -2.67 26.31
CA ASP A 218 -2.31 -1.85 26.52
C ASP A 218 -2.10 -0.88 25.34
N ARG A 219 -1.16 0.05 25.49
CA ARG A 219 -0.71 0.93 24.42
C ARG A 219 0.81 0.90 24.32
N LEU A 220 1.31 0.65 23.13
CA LEU A 220 2.74 0.76 22.87
C LEU A 220 3.16 2.22 23.00
N MET A 221 4.18 2.44 23.82
CA MET A 221 4.79 3.76 24.03
C MET A 221 6.30 3.62 23.97
N ALA A 222 6.98 4.68 23.53
CA ALA A 222 8.43 4.81 23.61
C ALA A 222 8.82 6.20 24.11
N MET A 223 10.00 6.27 24.72
CA MET A 223 10.65 7.53 25.08
C MET A 223 11.71 7.86 24.03
N VAL A 224 11.53 8.98 23.32
CA VAL A 224 12.50 9.47 22.35
C VAL A 224 13.16 10.75 22.86
N LYS A 225 14.48 10.83 22.70
CA LYS A 225 15.24 12.05 23.04
C LYS A 225 15.10 13.04 21.88
N THR A 226 14.41 14.15 22.09
CA THR A 226 14.23 15.23 21.09
C THR A 226 15.32 16.31 21.19
N GLY A 227 16.20 16.23 22.19
CA GLY A 227 17.30 17.16 22.40
C GLY A 227 18.28 16.69 23.48
N ILE A 228 19.06 17.61 24.03
CA ILE A 228 20.09 17.30 25.04
C ILE A 228 19.45 16.91 26.39
N GLU A 229 18.27 17.46 26.71
CA GLU A 229 17.52 17.17 27.95
C GLU A 229 16.01 16.92 27.74
N GLU A 230 15.47 17.06 26.53
CA GLU A 230 14.06 16.81 26.25
C GLU A 230 13.82 15.35 25.85
N VAL A 231 12.98 14.67 26.62
CA VAL A 231 12.46 13.35 26.31
C VAL A 231 10.99 13.52 26.00
N ALA A 232 10.60 13.21 24.77
CA ALA A 232 9.20 13.17 24.36
C ALA A 232 8.72 11.73 24.37
N ARG A 233 7.48 11.53 24.84
CA ARG A 233 6.80 10.24 24.72
C ARG A 233 6.11 10.18 23.36
N VAL A 234 6.35 9.11 22.63
CA VAL A 234 5.69 8.85 21.34
C VAL A 234 4.82 7.61 21.44
N ARG A 235 3.65 7.69 20.81
CA ARG A 235 2.71 6.58 20.66
C ARG A 235 2.81 5.92 19.29
N ASP A 236 3.40 6.62 18.32
CA ASP A 236 3.71 6.08 17.01
C ASP A 236 4.76 4.97 17.16
N VAL A 237 4.47 3.83 16.56
CA VAL A 237 5.30 2.64 16.67
C VAL A 237 6.10 2.46 15.39
N VAL A 238 7.42 2.34 15.51
CA VAL A 238 8.23 1.80 14.43
C VAL A 238 8.31 0.30 14.63
N ALA A 239 7.87 -0.48 13.65
CA ALA A 239 7.91 -1.93 13.68
C ALA A 239 8.68 -2.49 12.48
N HIS A 240 9.30 -3.64 12.66
CA HIS A 240 9.95 -4.39 11.59
C HIS A 240 9.10 -5.61 11.22
N PHE A 241 9.11 -5.95 9.94
CA PHE A 241 8.42 -7.14 9.44
C PHE A 241 9.30 -8.40 9.55
N LEU A 242 8.68 -9.52 9.89
CA LEU A 242 9.35 -10.80 10.11
C LEU A 242 9.48 -11.62 8.81
N PRO A 243 10.55 -12.41 8.64
CA PRO A 243 10.84 -13.11 7.38
C PRO A 243 10.05 -14.40 7.15
N ASP A 244 9.43 -14.96 8.20
CA ASP A 244 8.95 -16.35 8.23
C ASP A 244 7.58 -16.55 7.55
N ASN A 245 6.93 -15.49 7.07
CA ASN A 245 5.60 -15.55 6.49
C ASN A 245 5.58 -15.02 5.05
N PRO A 246 4.85 -15.66 4.09
CA PRO A 246 4.73 -15.17 2.72
C PRO A 246 4.31 -13.70 2.60
N VAL A 247 3.46 -13.21 3.51
CA VAL A 247 3.01 -11.80 3.56
C VAL A 247 4.19 -10.86 3.73
N THR A 248 5.13 -11.19 4.60
CA THR A 248 6.20 -10.28 5.05
C THR A 248 7.58 -10.67 4.56
N LYS A 249 7.75 -11.84 3.93
CA LYS A 249 9.04 -12.36 3.45
C LYS A 249 9.81 -11.39 2.55
N ARG A 250 9.13 -10.63 1.70
CA ARG A 250 9.74 -9.60 0.83
C ARG A 250 9.93 -8.25 1.51
N LEU A 251 9.30 -8.06 2.67
CA LEU A 251 9.43 -6.89 3.53
C LEU A 251 10.32 -7.18 4.75
N ALA A 252 10.99 -8.33 4.78
CA ALA A 252 11.80 -8.75 5.93
C ALA A 252 12.81 -7.65 6.31
N ASP A 253 12.86 -7.33 7.60
CA ASP A 253 13.71 -6.29 8.20
C ASP A 253 13.41 -4.85 7.71
N VAL A 254 12.43 -4.65 6.82
CA VAL A 254 11.92 -3.33 6.49
C VAL A 254 11.19 -2.80 7.72
N ARG A 255 11.57 -1.60 8.14
CA ARG A 255 10.92 -0.88 9.23
C ARG A 255 9.83 0.00 8.66
N ALA A 256 8.63 -0.07 9.22
CA ALA A 256 7.52 0.78 8.86
C ALA A 256 6.99 1.54 10.09
N PRO A 257 6.62 2.82 9.93
CA PRO A 257 5.91 3.56 10.96
C PRO A 257 4.43 3.16 10.98
N PHE A 258 3.93 2.85 12.17
CA PHE A 258 2.53 2.61 12.51
C PHE A 258 2.06 3.77 13.37
N PHE A 259 1.55 4.81 12.71
CA PHE A 259 1.08 6.03 13.35
C PHE A 259 -0.18 5.80 14.18
N GLY A 260 -0.33 6.57 15.24
CA GLY A 260 -1.46 6.47 16.15
C GLY A 260 -1.29 5.38 17.21
N SER A 261 -2.40 4.95 17.80
CA SER A 261 -2.37 3.99 18.90
C SER A 261 -2.18 2.57 18.39
N THR A 262 -1.26 1.84 19.02
CA THR A 262 -1.02 0.41 18.76
C THR A 262 -1.10 -0.36 20.07
N SER A 263 -1.71 -1.55 20.07
CA SER A 263 -1.70 -2.47 21.23
C SER A 263 -0.90 -3.73 20.93
N THR A 264 -0.50 -4.45 21.98
CA THR A 264 0.19 -5.74 21.86
C THR A 264 -0.80 -6.82 21.41
N LEU A 265 -0.29 -7.73 20.58
CA LEU A 265 -1.00 -8.91 20.12
C LEU A 265 -0.31 -10.18 20.66
N THR A 266 -1.00 -10.88 21.56
CA THR A 266 -0.54 -12.15 22.11
C THR A 266 -1.09 -13.32 21.30
N LEU A 267 -0.21 -14.25 20.91
CA LEU A 267 -0.56 -15.45 20.13
C LEU A 267 -0.60 -16.67 21.06
N ASP A 268 -1.69 -17.44 21.02
CA ASP A 268 -1.91 -18.69 21.77
C ASP A 268 -2.07 -19.88 20.80
N PRO A 269 -0.96 -20.40 20.24
CA PRO A 269 -1.02 -21.51 19.29
C PRO A 269 -1.52 -22.81 19.91
N GLN A 270 -1.35 -23.01 21.22
CA GLN A 270 -1.79 -24.23 21.90
C GLN A 270 -3.31 -24.34 21.95
N ARG A 271 -4.01 -23.23 22.16
CA ARG A 271 -5.47 -23.18 22.14
C ARG A 271 -6.07 -23.67 20.83
N VAL A 272 -5.43 -23.34 19.72
CA VAL A 272 -6.01 -23.53 18.39
C VAL A 272 -5.39 -24.69 17.60
N ALA A 273 -4.38 -25.35 18.16
CA ALA A 273 -3.78 -26.56 17.60
C ALA A 273 -4.83 -27.67 17.29
N PRO A 274 -5.84 -27.96 18.14
CA PRO A 274 -6.86 -28.98 17.83
C PRO A 274 -7.74 -28.64 16.62
N ALA A 275 -7.85 -27.35 16.28
CA ALA A 275 -8.63 -26.86 15.15
C ALA A 275 -7.83 -26.77 13.84
N ASN A 276 -6.57 -27.25 13.84
CA ASN A 276 -5.64 -27.14 12.72
C ASN A 276 -5.49 -25.70 12.21
N ILE A 277 -5.30 -24.79 13.17
CA ILE A 277 -5.06 -23.37 12.93
C ILE A 277 -3.60 -23.06 13.22
N HIS A 278 -2.94 -22.42 12.27
CA HIS A 278 -1.57 -21.95 12.37
C HIS A 278 -1.55 -20.45 12.59
N LEU A 279 -0.77 -20.01 13.57
CA LEU A 279 -0.55 -18.60 13.89
C LEU A 279 0.90 -18.23 13.57
N ALA A 280 1.11 -17.12 12.88
CA ALA A 280 2.46 -16.60 12.61
C ALA A 280 2.51 -15.08 12.82
N PRO A 281 3.46 -14.57 13.63
CA PRO A 281 3.65 -13.12 13.77
C PRO A 281 4.15 -12.53 12.45
N LEU A 282 3.70 -11.32 12.12
CA LEU A 282 4.04 -10.61 10.89
C LEU A 282 4.91 -9.38 11.15
N ALA A 283 4.61 -8.62 12.20
CA ALA A 283 5.35 -7.41 12.55
C ALA A 283 5.53 -7.28 14.06
N GLN A 284 6.70 -6.81 14.47
CA GLN A 284 7.06 -6.56 15.86
C GLN A 284 7.59 -5.14 16.03
N ALA A 285 7.22 -4.49 17.13
CA ALA A 285 7.78 -3.20 17.48
C ALA A 285 9.31 -3.29 17.61
N GLU A 286 10.00 -2.22 17.25
CA GLU A 286 11.43 -2.08 17.50
C GLU A 286 11.74 -2.08 19.00
N LYS A 287 13.01 -2.25 19.35
CA LYS A 287 13.42 -2.23 20.76
C LYS A 287 13.18 -0.86 21.39
N GLY A 288 12.78 -0.86 22.66
CA GLY A 288 12.58 0.35 23.45
C GLY A 288 11.13 0.82 23.55
N TYR A 289 10.20 0.06 22.96
CA TYR A 289 8.77 0.18 23.23
C TYR A 289 8.37 -0.69 24.42
N TRP A 290 7.32 -0.29 25.14
CA TRP A 290 6.63 -1.12 26.13
C TRP A 290 5.11 -0.99 25.98
N GLY A 291 4.38 -2.04 26.37
CA GLY A 291 2.93 -2.03 26.43
C GLY A 291 2.44 -1.44 27.75
N GLU A 292 2.09 -0.16 27.75
CA GLU A 292 1.58 0.59 28.89
C GLU A 292 0.10 0.25 29.17
N THR A 293 -0.21 -0.12 30.41
CA THR A 293 -1.58 -0.53 30.81
C THR A 293 -2.38 0.60 31.45
N ASP A 294 -1.74 1.62 32.04
CA ASP A 294 -2.40 2.80 32.60
C ASP A 294 -2.39 3.99 31.63
N TYR A 295 -2.61 3.71 30.35
CA TYR A 295 -2.45 4.65 29.23
C TYR A 295 -3.46 5.81 29.20
N PHE A 296 -4.43 5.83 30.13
CA PHE A 296 -5.37 6.94 30.34
C PHE A 296 -4.87 7.98 31.35
N SER A 297 -3.80 7.68 32.09
CA SER A 297 -3.25 8.60 33.08
C SER A 297 -2.66 9.84 32.41
N ASP A 298 -3.00 11.03 32.93
CA ASP A 298 -2.34 12.29 32.56
C ASP A 298 -1.06 12.53 33.38
N ASP A 299 -0.77 11.67 34.37
CA ASP A 299 0.45 11.75 35.16
C ASP A 299 1.61 11.10 34.41
N GLU A 300 2.52 11.93 33.92
CA GLU A 300 3.70 11.49 33.18
C GLU A 300 4.61 10.53 33.98
N ALA A 301 4.58 10.59 35.31
CA ALA A 301 5.37 9.72 36.18
C ALA A 301 4.81 8.30 36.27
N LEU A 302 3.50 8.11 36.03
CA LEU A 302 2.84 6.80 36.05
C LEU A 302 2.99 6.04 34.73
N LEU A 303 3.24 6.76 33.64
CA LEU A 303 3.41 6.21 32.28
C LEU A 303 4.88 5.85 31.98
N GLN A 304 5.59 5.29 32.95
CA GLN A 304 6.97 4.79 32.78
C GLN A 304 6.95 3.28 32.82
N PHE A 305 7.83 2.65 32.04
CA PHE A 305 7.94 1.19 32.01
C PHE A 305 8.06 0.58 33.41
N ASP A 306 7.03 -0.18 33.79
CA ASP A 306 6.99 -0.96 35.02
C ASP A 306 7.19 -2.44 34.68
N PRO A 307 8.36 -3.04 34.98
CA PRO A 307 8.63 -4.45 34.66
C PRO A 307 7.72 -5.43 35.42
N ALA A 308 6.97 -4.98 36.44
CA ALA A 308 6.00 -5.81 37.15
C ALA A 308 4.62 -5.84 36.48
N LYS A 309 4.32 -4.92 35.55
CA LYS A 309 3.00 -4.76 34.92
C LYS A 309 3.04 -4.76 33.40
N ASP A 310 4.07 -4.15 32.83
CA ASP A 310 4.15 -3.87 31.40
C ASP A 310 4.86 -4.99 30.64
N LYS A 311 4.41 -5.20 29.40
CA LYS A 311 5.08 -6.12 28.49
C LYS A 311 6.29 -5.43 27.86
N GLY A 312 7.43 -6.10 27.91
CA GLY A 312 8.63 -5.75 27.17
C GLY A 312 8.78 -6.58 25.89
N ASP A 313 9.88 -6.35 25.19
CA ASP A 313 10.20 -7.01 23.92
C ASP A 313 10.19 -8.56 24.01
N PRO A 314 9.71 -9.27 22.97
CA PRO A 314 9.17 -8.76 21.72
C PRO A 314 7.67 -8.40 21.79
N LEU A 315 7.30 -7.24 21.24
CA LEU A 315 5.93 -6.77 21.16
C LEU A 315 5.37 -6.98 19.74
N THR A 316 4.58 -8.03 19.54
CA THR A 316 3.92 -8.32 18.26
C THR A 316 2.74 -7.38 18.05
N ILE A 317 2.60 -6.80 16.86
CA ILE A 317 1.51 -5.88 16.51
C ILE A 317 0.70 -6.33 15.29
N ALA A 318 1.19 -7.35 14.58
CA ALA A 318 0.46 -7.95 13.46
C ALA A 318 0.72 -9.45 13.42
N ALA A 319 -0.29 -10.22 13.04
CA ALA A 319 -0.21 -11.67 12.88
C ALA A 319 -1.09 -12.17 11.75
N SER A 320 -0.76 -13.36 11.26
CA SER A 320 -1.59 -14.13 10.35
C SER A 320 -2.13 -15.38 11.04
N VAL A 321 -3.28 -15.82 10.54
CA VAL A 321 -3.97 -17.04 10.95
C VAL A 321 -4.33 -17.81 9.69
N GLU A 322 -4.01 -19.09 9.65
CA GLU A 322 -4.43 -19.97 8.56
C GLU A 322 -5.06 -21.25 9.12
N LYS A 323 -6.29 -21.54 8.71
CA LYS A 323 -7.04 -22.74 9.11
C LYS A 323 -7.16 -23.68 7.91
N GLY A 324 -6.71 -24.92 8.08
CA GLY A 324 -6.88 -25.96 7.06
C GLY A 324 -5.94 -25.87 5.85
N GLY A 325 -4.89 -25.04 5.91
CA GLY A 325 -3.84 -25.02 4.89
C GLY A 325 -3.03 -26.32 4.88
N SER A 326 -2.47 -26.66 3.71
CA SER A 326 -1.49 -27.74 3.57
C SER A 326 -0.10 -27.21 3.88
N ALA A 327 0.72 -27.98 4.61
CA ALA A 327 2.15 -27.65 4.80
C ALA A 327 2.96 -27.74 3.49
N ASP A 328 2.39 -28.30 2.43
CA ASP A 328 2.99 -28.37 1.10
C ASP A 328 2.44 -27.24 0.21
N GLU A 329 3.27 -26.23 -0.06
CA GLU A 329 2.98 -25.08 -0.95
C GLU A 329 2.52 -25.51 -2.36
N ARG A 330 2.75 -26.75 -2.76
CA ARG A 330 2.37 -27.29 -4.09
C ARG A 330 0.91 -27.75 -4.17
N VAL A 331 0.20 -27.82 -3.04
CA VAL A 331 -1.20 -28.25 -2.99
C VAL A 331 -2.04 -27.10 -2.41
N GLU A 332 -2.59 -26.27 -3.29
CA GLU A 332 -3.56 -25.25 -2.90
C GLU A 332 -4.88 -25.90 -2.49
N ILE A 333 -5.08 -26.02 -1.17
CA ILE A 333 -6.39 -26.28 -0.58
C ILE A 333 -6.97 -24.92 -0.19
N ASN A 334 -8.25 -24.70 -0.47
CA ASN A 334 -8.93 -23.52 0.07
C ASN A 334 -8.85 -23.55 1.60
N SER A 335 -8.18 -22.54 2.16
CA SER A 335 -8.02 -22.35 3.60
C SER A 335 -8.66 -21.04 4.04
N ALA A 336 -9.17 -21.02 5.27
CA ALA A 336 -9.57 -19.76 5.90
C ALA A 336 -8.30 -19.01 6.32
N ARG A 337 -8.17 -17.75 5.93
CA ARG A 337 -6.99 -16.94 6.20
C ARG A 337 -7.37 -15.62 6.85
N LEU A 338 -6.65 -15.20 7.88
CA LEU A 338 -6.87 -13.91 8.52
C LEU A 338 -5.54 -13.21 8.72
N VAL A 339 -5.51 -11.92 8.42
CA VAL A 339 -4.42 -11.01 8.82
C VAL A 339 -5.01 -10.00 9.78
N VAL A 340 -4.39 -9.87 10.95
CA VAL A 340 -4.75 -8.87 11.96
C VAL A 340 -3.60 -7.88 12.15
N VAL A 341 -3.95 -6.61 12.32
CA VAL A 341 -3.03 -5.55 12.73
C VAL A 341 -3.69 -4.78 13.87
N THR A 342 -2.99 -4.59 14.98
CA THR A 342 -3.49 -3.88 16.17
C THR A 342 -3.34 -2.37 16.09
N ASN A 343 -3.35 -1.85 14.87
CA ASN A 343 -3.36 -0.43 14.54
C ASN A 343 -4.17 -0.23 13.26
N ALA A 344 -5.23 0.57 13.32
CA ALA A 344 -6.01 0.96 12.15
C ALA A 344 -5.67 2.35 11.63
N THR A 345 -5.10 3.21 12.48
CA THR A 345 -4.78 4.60 12.15
C THR A 345 -3.67 4.70 11.10
N PHE A 346 -2.77 3.72 10.99
CA PHE A 346 -1.67 3.78 10.01
C PHE A 346 -2.15 3.80 8.55
N ILE A 347 -3.34 3.25 8.24
CA ILE A 347 -3.93 3.38 6.90
C ILE A 347 -4.78 4.64 6.72
N GLN A 348 -5.04 5.35 7.82
CA GLN A 348 -5.86 6.57 7.87
C GLN A 348 -4.99 7.83 7.91
N ASP A 349 -3.71 7.68 8.24
CA ASP A 349 -2.74 8.76 8.30
C ASP A 349 -2.23 9.13 6.90
N ASN A 350 -1.97 10.42 6.69
CA ASN A 350 -1.42 10.91 5.41
C ASN A 350 -0.03 10.35 5.12
N ALA A 351 0.70 9.93 6.16
CA ALA A 351 2.00 9.28 6.02
C ALA A 351 1.92 7.99 5.19
N LEU A 352 0.76 7.31 5.10
CA LEU A 352 0.57 6.17 4.19
C LEU A 352 0.90 6.54 2.73
N THR A 353 0.66 7.79 2.34
CA THR A 353 0.94 8.29 0.99
C THR A 353 2.40 8.72 0.79
N GLN A 354 3.13 8.89 1.89
CA GLN A 354 4.54 9.29 1.89
C GLN A 354 5.46 8.06 1.97
N ASP A 355 5.08 7.07 2.78
CA ASP A 355 5.85 5.86 3.03
C ASP A 355 5.21 4.65 2.33
N GLN A 356 5.93 4.08 1.36
CA GLN A 356 5.41 2.97 0.55
C GLN A 356 5.22 1.67 1.35
N GLN A 357 5.90 1.53 2.49
CA GLN A 357 5.97 0.28 3.25
C GLN A 357 4.61 -0.18 3.79
N GLY A 358 3.77 0.77 4.24
CA GLY A 358 2.41 0.47 4.71
C GLY A 358 1.50 -0.02 3.59
N LEU A 359 1.61 0.59 2.40
CA LEU A 359 0.87 0.17 1.20
C LEU A 359 1.32 -1.21 0.74
N ASP A 360 2.63 -1.45 0.68
CA ASP A 360 3.19 -2.74 0.29
C ASP A 360 2.77 -3.84 1.27
N PHE A 361 2.67 -3.54 2.57
CA PHE A 361 2.20 -4.50 3.58
C PHE A 361 0.72 -4.85 3.42
N ILE A 362 -0.16 -3.85 3.20
CA ILE A 362 -1.58 -4.11 2.95
C ILE A 362 -1.79 -4.85 1.62
N SER A 363 -1.06 -4.48 0.56
CA SER A 363 -1.08 -5.18 -0.72
C SER A 363 -0.61 -6.63 -0.55
N ALA A 364 0.50 -6.87 0.14
CA ALA A 364 1.00 -8.22 0.39
C ALA A 364 -0.01 -9.05 1.20
N SER A 365 -0.64 -8.44 2.21
CA SER A 365 -1.69 -9.07 3.02
C SER A 365 -2.89 -9.47 2.17
N LEU A 366 -3.40 -8.56 1.34
CA LEU A 366 -4.54 -8.85 0.44
C LEU A 366 -4.20 -9.89 -0.60
N ASN A 367 -3.00 -9.85 -1.20
CA ASN A 367 -2.57 -10.84 -2.17
C ASN A 367 -2.42 -12.23 -1.54
N TRP A 368 -1.85 -12.34 -0.35
CA TRP A 368 -1.82 -13.62 0.39
C TRP A 368 -3.23 -14.11 0.74
N LEU A 369 -4.11 -13.22 1.22
CA LEU A 369 -5.50 -13.52 1.50
C LEU A 369 -6.27 -13.91 0.23
N LEU A 370 -5.86 -13.48 -0.95
CA LEU A 370 -6.45 -13.85 -2.25
C LEU A 370 -5.80 -15.09 -2.88
N SER A 371 -4.85 -15.74 -2.20
CA SER A 371 -4.03 -16.86 -2.75
C SER A 371 -3.24 -16.43 -4.00
N ARG A 372 -2.74 -15.20 -4.01
CA ARG A 372 -1.92 -14.61 -5.08
C ARG A 372 -0.50 -14.41 -4.58
N GLU A 373 0.11 -15.43 -4.01
CA GLU A 373 1.43 -15.30 -3.36
C GLU A 373 2.53 -14.89 -4.34
N GLN A 374 2.40 -15.26 -5.62
CA GLN A 374 3.28 -14.78 -6.70
C GLN A 374 3.22 -13.26 -6.94
N MET A 375 2.12 -12.60 -6.55
CA MET A 375 1.90 -11.16 -6.73
C MET A 375 2.48 -10.31 -5.61
N ILE A 376 2.81 -10.91 -4.47
CA ILE A 376 3.37 -10.22 -3.31
C ILE A 376 4.69 -9.56 -3.73
N GLY A 377 4.82 -8.25 -3.56
CA GLY A 377 6.02 -7.47 -3.89
C GLY A 377 6.19 -7.11 -5.38
N ILE A 378 5.13 -7.21 -6.18
CA ILE A 378 5.03 -6.61 -7.53
C ILE A 378 4.03 -5.42 -7.47
N ALA A 379 3.89 -4.82 -6.29
CA ALA A 379 2.96 -3.72 -6.08
C ALA A 379 3.39 -2.48 -6.89
N PRO A 380 2.42 -1.70 -7.40
CA PRO A 380 2.65 -0.36 -7.95
C PRO A 380 3.65 0.45 -7.13
N LYS A 381 4.64 1.09 -7.77
CA LYS A 381 5.46 2.08 -7.07
C LYS A 381 4.82 3.45 -7.25
N ILE A 382 4.44 4.08 -6.13
CA ILE A 382 4.00 5.47 -6.19
C ILE A 382 5.21 6.32 -6.60
N PRO A 383 5.13 7.13 -7.66
CA PRO A 383 6.23 8.02 -8.02
C PRO A 383 6.49 8.95 -6.84
N GLN A 384 7.63 8.79 -6.18
CA GLN A 384 8.06 9.70 -5.14
C GLN A 384 8.42 11.02 -5.82
N THR A 385 7.59 12.04 -5.63
CA THR A 385 7.99 13.41 -5.97
C THR A 385 9.08 13.80 -4.97
N LEU A 386 10.34 13.74 -5.42
CA LEU A 386 11.47 14.29 -4.68
C LEU A 386 11.28 15.81 -4.60
N THR A 387 10.48 16.26 -3.65
CA THR A 387 10.40 17.67 -3.30
C THR A 387 11.68 17.98 -2.53
N PHE A 388 12.55 18.80 -3.14
CA PHE A 388 13.71 19.34 -2.46
C PHE A 388 13.22 20.31 -1.37
N THR A 389 13.02 19.79 -0.16
CA THR A 389 12.76 20.61 1.02
C THR A 389 14.09 21.15 1.52
N LEU A 390 14.40 22.37 1.11
CA LEU A 390 15.59 23.07 1.62
C LEU A 390 15.39 23.37 3.11
N ASP A 391 16.31 22.90 3.95
CA ASP A 391 16.39 23.26 5.36
C ASP A 391 16.33 24.80 5.53
N GLN A 392 15.75 25.30 6.61
CA GLN A 392 15.60 26.74 6.86
C GLN A 392 16.94 27.47 6.82
N GLN A 393 18.04 26.79 7.19
CA GLN A 393 19.39 27.36 7.07
C GLN A 393 19.85 27.47 5.61
N ALA A 394 19.52 26.48 4.79
CA ALA A 394 19.83 26.48 3.36
C ALA A 394 19.04 27.59 2.62
N LEU A 395 17.75 27.76 2.93
CA LEU A 395 16.93 28.87 2.42
C LEU A 395 17.49 30.24 2.81
N ARG A 396 17.95 30.37 4.06
CA ARG A 396 18.55 31.63 4.55
C ARG A 396 19.86 31.95 3.84
N LYS A 397 20.74 30.95 3.63
CA LYS A 397 21.98 31.11 2.85
C LYS A 397 21.68 31.49 1.40
N MET A 398 20.75 30.79 0.76
CA MET A 398 20.33 31.06 -0.61
C MET A 398 19.77 32.49 -0.75
N ARG A 399 18.99 32.96 0.22
CA ARG A 399 18.49 34.34 0.26
C ARG A 399 19.63 35.37 0.26
N TRP A 400 20.66 35.19 1.09
CA TRP A 400 21.81 36.12 1.12
C TRP A 400 22.65 36.07 -0.16
N ILE A 401 22.80 34.89 -0.77
CA ILE A 401 23.53 34.75 -2.04
C ILE A 401 22.80 35.50 -3.16
N VAL A 402 21.48 35.30 -3.29
CA VAL A 402 20.70 35.90 -4.37
C VAL A 402 20.49 37.41 -4.18
N LEU A 403 20.12 37.86 -2.97
CA LEU A 403 19.82 39.28 -2.72
C LEU A 403 21.06 40.16 -2.52
N VAL A 404 22.17 39.61 -2.05
CA VAL A 404 23.35 40.41 -1.70
C VAL A 404 24.54 40.07 -2.57
N LEU A 405 24.97 38.80 -2.62
CA LEU A 405 26.18 38.44 -3.36
C LEU A 405 26.02 38.73 -4.86
N MET A 406 24.92 38.30 -5.45
CA MET A 406 24.68 38.40 -6.89
C MET A 406 24.64 39.85 -7.42
N PRO A 407 23.98 40.84 -6.77
CA PRO A 407 24.07 42.25 -7.20
C PRO A 407 25.37 42.94 -6.78
N LEU A 408 26.06 42.46 -5.74
CA LEU A 408 27.31 43.08 -5.28
C LEU A 408 28.48 42.78 -6.22
N VAL A 409 28.50 41.61 -6.85
CA VAL A 409 29.52 41.25 -7.87
C VAL A 409 29.60 42.27 -9.02
N PRO A 410 28.52 42.60 -9.76
CA PRO A 410 28.57 43.61 -10.80
C PRO A 410 28.80 45.02 -10.25
N ALA A 411 28.34 45.34 -9.03
CA ALA A 411 28.61 46.64 -8.40
C ALA A 411 30.10 46.85 -8.11
N VAL A 412 30.78 45.82 -7.56
CA VAL A 412 32.22 45.85 -7.29
C VAL A 412 33.02 45.89 -8.58
N LEU A 413 32.64 45.08 -9.59
CA LEU A 413 33.26 45.13 -10.92
C LEU A 413 33.08 46.51 -11.57
N GLY A 414 31.89 47.11 -11.46
CA GLY A 414 31.61 48.45 -11.95
C GLY A 414 32.45 49.53 -11.26
N LEU A 415 32.57 49.47 -9.93
CA LEU A 415 33.44 50.34 -9.14
C LEU A 415 34.92 50.19 -9.53
N PHE A 416 35.38 48.95 -9.69
CA PHE A 416 36.75 48.66 -10.09
C PHE A 416 37.07 49.22 -11.48
N VAL A 417 36.18 49.04 -12.46
CA VAL A 417 36.32 49.62 -13.80
C VAL A 417 36.31 51.15 -13.76
N TRP A 418 35.41 51.74 -12.97
CA TRP A 418 35.35 53.20 -12.79
C TRP A 418 36.65 53.75 -12.20
N TRP A 419 37.22 53.07 -11.20
CA TRP A 419 38.45 53.51 -10.55
C TRP A 419 39.65 53.38 -11.48
N ARG A 420 39.74 52.29 -12.25
CA ARG A 420 40.78 52.08 -13.27
C ARG A 420 40.69 53.04 -14.47
N ARG A 421 39.53 53.65 -14.73
CA ARG A 421 39.41 54.71 -15.75
C ARG A 421 39.79 56.09 -15.22
N ARG A 422 39.87 56.28 -13.91
CA ARG A 422 40.23 57.55 -13.26
C ARG A 422 41.69 57.63 -12.81
N ALA A 423 42.30 56.50 -12.48
CA ALA A 423 43.76 56.34 -12.42
C ALA A 423 44.33 56.28 -13.83
#